data_AF-A0A1R4B8X5-F1
#
_entry.id   AF-A0A1R4B8X5-F1
#
_cell.length_a   1.000
_cell.length_b   1.000
_cell.length_c   1.000
_cell.angle_alpha   90.00
_cell.angle_beta   90.00
_cell.angle_gamma   90.00
#
_symmetry.space_group_name_H-M   'P 1'
#
loop_
_entity.id
_entity.type
_entity.pdbx_description
1 polymer ?
#
loop_
_entity_poly.entity_id
_entity_poly.type
_entity_poly.pdbx_seq_one_letter_code
_entity_poly.pdbx_strand_id
1 'polypeptide(L)'
;MFHVRKHPQGFSLIELMIVVSIIATLSAIAIPAYHNYVIKSQLTAGVAFLNGLVTPAELYIQTNGSLTENTDLAQLGVTRDKSPLGTLMIEQGALTFHFHQPQGAIATLSRDLQLGWQCEMTLPDSELNEHIPAGCQ
;
A
#
# COMPACT_ATOMS: atom_id res chain seq x y z
N MET A 1 -38.84 52.28 24.30
CA MET A 1 -38.05 51.02 24.33
C MET A 1 -37.96 50.48 22.91
N PHE A 2 -36.86 50.74 22.21
CA PHE A 2 -36.67 50.31 20.81
C PHE A 2 -36.24 48.84 20.78
N HIS A 3 -37.07 47.97 20.20
CA HIS A 3 -36.70 46.61 19.87
C HIS A 3 -35.90 46.60 18.56
N VAL A 4 -34.59 46.43 18.65
CA VAL A 4 -33.73 46.15 17.48
C VAL A 4 -33.98 44.69 17.07
N ARG A 5 -34.67 44.47 15.94
CA ARG A 5 -34.78 43.14 15.34
C ARG A 5 -33.47 42.84 14.60
N LYS A 6 -32.66 41.92 15.13
CA LYS A 6 -31.56 41.33 14.37
C LYS A 6 -32.17 40.45 13.27
N HIS A 7 -32.00 40.84 12.00
CA HIS A 7 -32.28 39.93 10.89
C HIS A 7 -31.34 38.74 10.98
N PRO A 8 -31.83 37.49 10.95
CA PRO A 8 -30.96 36.34 10.84
C PRO A 8 -30.18 36.45 9.53
N GLN A 9 -28.86 36.66 9.62
CA GLN A 9 -27.94 36.59 8.49
C GLN A 9 -27.76 35.11 8.14
N GLY A 10 -28.65 34.58 7.31
CA GLY A 10 -28.55 33.24 6.75
C GLY A 10 -27.77 33.25 5.44
N PHE A 11 -27.08 32.14 5.14
CA PHE A 11 -26.45 31.91 3.85
C PHE A 11 -27.50 31.79 2.74
N SER A 12 -27.27 32.39 1.57
CA SER A 12 -28.20 32.26 0.46
C SER A 12 -28.10 30.87 -0.19
N LEU A 13 -29.23 30.32 -0.64
CA LEU A 13 -29.26 29.03 -1.34
C LEU A 13 -28.42 29.09 -2.63
N ILE A 14 -28.39 30.24 -3.30
CA ILE A 14 -27.56 30.43 -4.49
C ILE A 14 -26.07 30.49 -4.16
N GLU A 15 -25.68 31.05 -3.01
CA GLU A 15 -24.27 31.05 -2.57
C GLU A 15 -23.80 29.62 -2.29
N LEU A 16 -24.64 28.81 -1.65
CA LEU A 16 -24.33 27.40 -1.42
C LEU A 16 -24.21 26.62 -2.74
N MET A 17 -25.11 26.83 -3.71
CA MET A 17 -25.09 26.11 -4.98
C MET A 17 -23.83 26.39 -5.81
N ILE A 18 -23.33 27.63 -5.80
CA ILE A 18 -22.10 27.98 -6.50
C ILE A 18 -20.90 27.29 -5.84
N VAL A 19 -20.82 27.31 -4.50
CA VAL A 19 -19.73 26.65 -3.76
C VAL A 19 -19.72 25.15 -4.02
N VAL A 20 -20.87 24.48 -3.97
CA VAL A 20 -20.98 23.04 -4.24
C VAL A 20 -20.56 22.72 -5.67
N SER A 21 -20.96 23.55 -6.65
CA SER A 21 -20.58 23.36 -8.05
C SER A 21 -19.06 23.41 -8.24
N ILE A 22 -18.39 24.40 -7.63
CA ILE A 22 -16.93 24.54 -7.71
C ILE A 22 -16.23 23.35 -7.05
N ILE A 23 -16.63 22.97 -5.83
CA ILE A 23 -16.04 21.83 -5.12
C ILE A 23 -16.23 20.55 -5.92
N ALA A 24 -17.41 20.32 -6.50
CA ALA A 24 -17.69 19.14 -7.31
C ALA A 24 -16.72 19.00 -8.50
N THR A 25 -16.44 20.10 -9.20
CA THR A 25 -15.49 20.08 -10.33
C THR A 25 -14.05 19.78 -9.90
N LEU A 26 -13.59 20.35 -8.79
CA LEU A 26 -12.24 20.11 -8.26
C LEU A 26 -12.09 18.67 -7.73
N SER A 27 -13.10 18.18 -7.01
CA SER A 27 -13.12 16.83 -6.43
C SER A 27 -13.09 15.73 -7.49
N ALA A 28 -13.71 15.94 -8.66
CA ALA A 28 -13.70 14.96 -9.75
C ALA A 28 -12.29 14.59 -10.23
N ILE A 29 -11.34 15.54 -10.16
CA ILE A 29 -9.94 15.33 -10.55
C ILE A 29 -9.09 14.96 -9.32
N ALA A 30 -9.32 15.62 -8.19
CA ALA A 30 -8.49 15.46 -7.00
C ALA A 30 -8.65 14.08 -6.34
N ILE A 31 -9.86 13.53 -6.30
CA ILE A 31 -10.14 12.24 -5.66
C ILE A 31 -9.36 11.08 -6.34
N PRO A 32 -9.47 10.84 -7.66
CA PRO A 32 -8.73 9.74 -8.29
C PRO A 32 -7.21 9.92 -8.20
N ALA A 33 -6.71 11.16 -8.34
CA ALA A 33 -5.29 11.45 -8.18
C ALA A 33 -4.79 11.14 -6.75
N TYR A 34 -5.57 11.49 -5.73
CA TYR A 34 -5.25 11.17 -4.35
C TYR A 34 -5.27 9.65 -4.09
N HIS A 35 -6.25 8.93 -4.63
CA HIS A 35 -6.30 7.47 -4.51
C HIS A 35 -5.06 6.80 -5.11
N ASN A 36 -4.63 7.22 -6.32
CA ASN A 36 -3.42 6.69 -6.96
C ASN A 36 -2.16 6.98 -6.12
N TYR A 37 -2.06 8.17 -5.52
CA TYR A 37 -0.96 8.50 -4.62
C TYR A 37 -0.94 7.60 -3.38
N VAL A 38 -2.09 7.37 -2.75
CA VAL A 38 -2.21 6.50 -1.58
C VAL A 38 -1.83 5.06 -1.94
N ILE A 39 -2.31 4.53 -3.07
CA ILE A 39 -1.95 3.19 -3.56
C ILE A 39 -0.44 3.07 -3.72
N LYS A 40 0.20 3.99 -4.45
CA LYS A 40 1.66 3.99 -4.64
C LYS A 40 2.42 4.04 -3.32
N SER A 41 1.94 4.83 -2.37
CA SER A 41 2.54 4.93 -1.04
C SER A 41 2.42 3.61 -0.27
N GLN A 42 1.28 2.93 -0.35
CA GLN A 42 1.06 1.64 0.30
C GLN A 42 1.96 0.55 -0.31
N LEU A 43 2.02 0.47 -1.65
CA LEU A 43 2.90 -0.45 -2.36
C LEU A 43 4.36 -0.26 -1.97
N THR A 44 4.84 0.99 -1.97
CA THR A 44 6.21 1.33 -1.57
C THR A 44 6.49 0.93 -0.12
N ALA A 45 5.55 1.16 0.80
CA ALA A 45 5.71 0.80 2.20
C ALA A 45 5.72 -0.74 2.42
N GLY A 46 4.90 -1.48 1.68
CA GLY A 46 4.92 -2.95 1.72
C GLY A 46 6.22 -3.53 1.17
N VAL A 47 6.75 -2.96 0.08
CA VAL A 47 8.06 -3.33 -0.45
C VAL A 47 9.19 -3.00 0.53
N ALA A 48 9.15 -1.84 1.18
CA ALA A 48 10.12 -1.49 2.21
C ALA A 48 10.08 -2.47 3.40
N PHE A 49 8.88 -2.92 3.78
CA PHE A 49 8.71 -3.96 4.80
C PHE A 49 9.35 -5.28 4.37
N LEU A 50 9.11 -5.75 3.14
CA LEU A 50 9.77 -6.95 2.60
C LEU A 50 11.30 -6.81 2.54
N ASN A 51 11.81 -5.67 2.08
CA ASN A 51 13.24 -5.41 2.01
C ASN A 51 13.92 -5.46 3.39
N GLY A 52 13.20 -5.09 4.45
CA GLY A 52 13.67 -5.25 5.83
C GLY A 52 13.88 -6.71 6.25
N LEU A 53 13.25 -7.67 5.55
CA LEU A 53 13.35 -9.10 5.82
C LEU A 53 14.47 -9.79 5.04
N VAL A 54 15.14 -9.10 4.11
CA VAL A 54 16.25 -9.66 3.33
C VAL A 54 17.35 -10.19 4.24
N THR A 55 17.81 -9.39 5.21
CA THR A 55 18.89 -9.80 6.13
C THR A 55 18.54 -11.01 7.01
N PRO A 56 17.39 -11.05 7.73
CA PRO A 56 17.05 -12.24 8.51
C PRO A 56 16.76 -13.46 7.63
N ALA A 57 16.17 -13.28 6.46
CA ALA A 57 15.96 -14.38 5.51
C ALA A 57 17.28 -14.93 4.95
N GLU A 58 18.23 -14.06 4.63
CA GLU A 58 19.58 -14.42 4.21
C GLU A 58 20.29 -15.26 5.27
N LEU A 59 20.27 -14.81 6.53
CA LEU A 59 20.85 -15.55 7.66
C LEU A 59 20.18 -16.92 7.85
N TYR A 60 18.86 -16.96 7.72
CA TYR A 60 18.10 -18.21 7.84
C TYR A 60 18.51 -19.20 6.75
N ILE A 61 18.57 -18.75 5.49
CA ILE A 61 18.97 -19.59 4.35
C ILE A 61 20.40 -20.08 4.51
N GLN A 62 21.32 -19.26 5.02
CA GLN A 62 22.69 -19.70 5.28
C GLN A 62 22.78 -20.79 6.36
N THR A 63 21.87 -20.77 7.33
CA THR A 63 21.86 -21.73 8.45
C THR A 63 21.07 -23.01 8.12
N ASN A 64 19.95 -22.88 7.41
CA ASN A 64 18.97 -23.95 7.19
C ASN A 64 18.84 -24.39 5.72
N GLY A 65 19.52 -23.72 4.80
CA GLY A 65 19.60 -24.07 3.38
C GLY A 65 18.56 -23.39 2.49
N SER A 66 17.29 -23.32 2.91
CA SER A 66 16.23 -22.68 2.11
C SER A 66 15.03 -22.23 2.97
N LEU A 67 14.22 -21.33 2.41
CA LEU A 67 12.88 -21.05 2.93
C LEU A 67 11.91 -22.10 2.37
N THR A 68 10.99 -22.57 3.21
CA THR A 68 9.89 -23.46 2.81
C THR A 68 8.58 -22.93 3.36
N GLU A 69 7.45 -23.40 2.84
CA GLU A 69 6.12 -22.99 3.34
C GLU A 69 5.91 -23.33 4.83
N ASN A 70 6.69 -24.28 5.36
CA ASN A 70 6.69 -24.68 6.76
C ASN A 70 7.67 -23.89 7.63
N THR A 71 8.48 -23.00 7.04
CA THR A 71 9.38 -22.13 7.79
C THR A 71 8.55 -21.17 8.63
N ASP A 72 8.75 -21.21 9.95
CA ASP A 72 8.05 -20.30 10.86
C ASP A 72 8.62 -18.88 10.70
N LEU A 73 7.76 -17.93 10.36
CA LEU A 73 8.10 -16.51 10.22
C LEU A 73 8.72 -15.92 11.49
N ALA A 74 8.41 -16.49 12.67
CA ALA A 74 9.04 -16.07 13.92
C ALA A 74 10.56 -16.29 13.90
N GLN A 75 11.07 -17.27 13.14
CA GLN A 75 12.50 -17.49 12.95
C GLN A 75 13.17 -16.36 12.16
N LEU A 76 12.39 -15.58 11.40
CA LEU A 76 12.82 -14.38 10.70
C LEU A 76 12.57 -13.11 11.53
N GLY A 77 12.08 -13.23 12.76
CA GLY A 77 11.77 -12.12 13.66
C GLY A 77 10.49 -11.35 13.29
N VAL A 78 9.58 -11.96 12.53
CA VAL A 78 8.36 -11.32 12.04
C VAL A 78 7.13 -12.21 12.23
N THR A 79 5.94 -11.62 12.23
CA THR A 79 4.66 -12.34 12.25
C THR A 79 3.85 -12.00 11.01
N ARG A 80 2.91 -12.88 10.64
CA ARG A 80 2.09 -12.74 9.41
C ARG A 80 1.43 -11.36 9.29
N ASP A 81 0.83 -10.87 10.37
CA ASP A 81 0.05 -9.63 10.40
C ASP A 81 0.80 -8.46 11.06
N LYS A 82 2.15 -8.45 10.96
CA LYS A 82 2.96 -7.39 11.57
C LYS A 82 2.71 -6.02 10.94
N SER A 83 2.36 -6.00 9.65
CA SER A 83 2.07 -4.79 8.88
C SER A 83 0.56 -4.58 8.77
N PRO A 84 0.03 -3.35 8.98
CA PRO A 84 -1.39 -3.07 8.74
C PRO A 84 -1.76 -3.08 7.25
N LEU A 85 -0.77 -3.13 6.35
CA LEU A 85 -0.97 -3.05 4.90
C LEU A 85 -1.33 -4.40 4.27
N GLY A 86 -1.09 -5.51 4.96
CA GLY A 86 -1.18 -6.83 4.35
C GLY A 86 -0.59 -7.93 5.20
N THR A 87 -0.63 -9.14 4.66
CA THR A 87 -0.18 -10.36 5.33
C THR A 87 1.06 -10.94 4.67
N LEU A 88 2.01 -11.35 5.49
CA LEU A 88 3.24 -12.02 5.04
C LEU A 88 3.08 -13.53 5.08
N MET A 89 3.55 -14.19 4.03
CA MET A 89 3.57 -15.64 3.87
C MET A 89 4.88 -16.07 3.19
N ILE A 90 5.23 -17.35 3.32
CA ILE A 90 6.27 -17.96 2.49
C ILE A 90 5.57 -18.88 1.51
N GLU A 91 5.76 -18.64 0.22
CA GLU A 91 5.14 -19.41 -0.86
C GLU A 91 6.25 -19.83 -1.82
N GLN A 92 6.33 -21.13 -2.14
CA GLN A 92 7.34 -21.65 -3.07
C GLN A 92 8.80 -21.27 -2.73
N GLY A 93 9.09 -21.04 -1.44
CA GLY A 93 10.43 -20.64 -0.98
C GLY A 93 10.78 -19.16 -1.17
N ALA A 94 9.80 -18.32 -1.52
CA ALA A 94 9.91 -16.87 -1.56
C ALA A 94 9.06 -16.23 -0.45
N LEU A 95 9.44 -15.02 -0.04
CA LEU A 95 8.64 -14.21 0.89
C LEU A 95 7.58 -13.45 0.11
N THR A 96 6.30 -13.78 0.33
CA THR A 96 5.16 -13.20 -0.38
C THR A 96 4.36 -12.32 0.57
N PHE A 97 4.16 -11.05 0.19
CA PHE A 97 3.33 -10.10 0.91
C PHE A 97 2.04 -9.82 0.13
N HIS A 98 0.91 -10.21 0.71
CA HIS A 98 -0.42 -10.00 0.17
C HIS A 98 -0.99 -8.69 0.72
N PHE A 99 -1.21 -7.72 -0.16
CA PHE A 99 -1.75 -6.43 0.24
C PHE A 99 -3.25 -6.52 0.52
N HIS A 100 -3.70 -5.91 1.62
CA HIS A 100 -5.12 -5.70 1.87
C HIS A 100 -5.69 -4.64 0.91
N GLN A 101 -4.89 -3.62 0.59
CA GLN A 101 -5.19 -2.56 -0.37
C GLN A 101 -3.93 -2.21 -1.19
N PRO A 102 -4.01 -2.13 -2.52
CA PRO A 102 -5.14 -2.56 -3.35
C PRO A 102 -5.34 -4.08 -3.25
N GLN A 103 -6.59 -4.53 -3.20
CA GLN A 103 -6.91 -5.94 -2.98
C GLN A 103 -6.44 -6.80 -4.15
N GLY A 104 -5.66 -7.85 -3.88
CA GLY A 104 -5.10 -8.73 -4.90
C GLY A 104 -3.73 -8.30 -5.41
N ALA A 105 -3.16 -7.20 -4.90
CA ALA A 105 -1.75 -6.91 -5.11
C ALA A 105 -0.89 -7.83 -4.25
N ILE A 106 0.20 -8.31 -4.85
CA ILE A 106 1.13 -9.26 -4.24
C ILE A 106 2.55 -8.78 -4.55
N ALA A 107 3.41 -8.73 -3.54
CA ALA A 107 4.85 -8.55 -3.74
C ALA A 107 5.60 -9.80 -3.28
N THR A 108 6.46 -10.33 -4.13
CA THR A 108 7.20 -11.56 -3.92
C THR A 108 8.69 -11.23 -3.91
N LEU A 109 9.36 -11.54 -2.82
CA LEU A 109 10.79 -11.38 -2.64
C LEU A 109 11.44 -12.77 -2.68
N SER A 110 12.18 -13.04 -3.75
CA SER A 110 12.85 -14.31 -4.02
C SER A 110 14.37 -14.14 -4.01
N ARG A 111 15.08 -15.23 -3.73
CA ARG A 111 16.54 -15.24 -3.73
C ARG A 111 17.05 -15.94 -4.98
N ASP A 112 17.69 -15.18 -5.86
CA ASP A 112 18.43 -15.70 -7.00
C ASP A 112 19.92 -15.91 -6.64
N LEU A 113 20.50 -17.02 -7.09
CA LEU A 113 21.90 -17.38 -6.76
C LEU A 113 22.94 -16.55 -7.52
N GLN A 114 22.56 -15.89 -8.61
CA GLN A 114 23.45 -15.11 -9.47
C GLN A 114 23.22 -13.60 -9.32
N LEU A 115 21.95 -13.20 -9.20
CA LEU A 115 21.50 -11.81 -9.18
C LEU A 115 21.15 -11.32 -7.77
N GLY A 116 21.21 -12.19 -6.76
CA GLY A 116 20.86 -11.85 -5.39
C GLY A 116 19.35 -11.78 -5.17
N TRP A 117 18.92 -10.94 -4.22
CA TRP A 117 17.51 -10.81 -3.89
C TRP A 117 16.77 -10.04 -4.98
N GLN A 118 15.73 -10.66 -5.53
CA GLN A 118 14.86 -10.10 -6.55
C GLN A 118 13.47 -9.92 -5.97
N CYS A 119 12.85 -8.79 -6.29
CA CYS A 119 11.48 -8.55 -5.90
C CYS A 119 10.64 -8.40 -7.17
N GLU A 120 9.49 -9.05 -7.19
CA GLU A 120 8.52 -8.98 -8.26
C GLU A 120 7.17 -8.64 -7.66
N MET A 121 6.47 -7.66 -8.23
CA MET A 121 5.15 -7.26 -7.77
C MET A 121 4.11 -7.51 -8.86
N THR A 122 3.05 -8.21 -8.49
CA THR A 122 1.90 -8.46 -9.34
C THR A 122 0.72 -7.63 -8.84
N LEU A 123 0.12 -6.85 -9.73
CA LEU A 123 -1.08 -6.05 -9.46
C LEU A 123 -2.29 -6.65 -10.17
N PRO A 124 -3.50 -6.55 -9.59
CA PRO A 124 -4.73 -7.08 -10.18
C PRO A 124 -5.18 -6.28 -11.41
N ASP A 125 -4.96 -4.96 -11.39
CA ASP A 125 -5.25 -4.05 -12.49
C ASP A 125 -3.94 -3.67 -13.19
N SER A 126 -3.80 -4.06 -14.46
CA SER A 126 -2.60 -3.76 -15.27
C SER A 126 -2.32 -2.27 -15.42
N GLU A 127 -3.36 -1.43 -15.34
CA GLU A 127 -3.26 0.03 -15.38
C GLU A 127 -2.48 0.60 -14.18
N LEU A 128 -2.37 -0.15 -13.09
CA LEU A 128 -1.63 0.26 -11.91
C LEU A 128 -0.14 -0.10 -11.99
N ASN A 129 0.33 -0.80 -13.04
CA ASN A 129 1.73 -1.23 -13.16
C ASN A 129 2.73 -0.07 -13.13
N GLU A 130 2.34 1.13 -13.55
CA GLU A 130 3.17 2.34 -13.43
C GLU A 130 3.48 2.73 -11.96
N HIS A 131 2.66 2.27 -11.02
CA HIS A 131 2.82 2.53 -9.59
C HIS A 131 3.73 1.51 -8.89
N ILE A 132 4.21 0.49 -9.59
CA ILE A 132 5.14 -0.49 -9.04
C ILE A 132 6.47 0.20 -8.69
N PRO A 133 6.93 0.11 -7.42
CA PRO A 133 8.22 0.68 -7.03
C PRO A 133 9.36 0.06 -7.84
N ALA A 134 10.32 0.87 -8.29
CA ALA A 134 11.46 0.42 -9.10
C ALA A 134 12.26 -0.75 -8.50
N GLY A 135 12.18 -0.97 -7.20
CA GLY A 135 12.83 -2.11 -6.53
C GLY A 135 12.10 -3.45 -6.68
N CYS A 136 10.89 -3.48 -7.27
CA CYS A 136 10.06 -4.68 -7.46
C CYS A 136 9.39 -4.75 -8.84
N GLN A 137 10.04 -4.15 -9.85
CA GLN A 137 9.58 -4.16 -11.24
C GLN A 137 10.07 -5.39 -11.98
#